data_AF-A0A317WWH3-F1
#
_entry.id   AF-A0A317WWH3-F1
#
_cell.length_a   1.000
_cell.length_b   1.000
_cell.length_c   1.000
_cell.angle_alpha   90.00
_cell.angle_beta   90.00
_cell.angle_gamma   90.00
#
_symmetry.space_group_name_H-M   'P 1'
#
loop_
_entity.id
_entity.type
_entity.pdbx_description
1 polymer ?
#
loop_
_entity_poly.entity_id
_entity_poly.type
_entity_poly.pdbx_seq_one_letter_code
_entity_poly.pdbx_strand_id
1 'polypeptide(L)'
;MLDAEERQIGIGLAKQTFDEEFGALLATQSLRCTPTMFGHWIDEQKLVHEYSGGYLHNIAMEKMPGIPAHEYRDLGRDEQELIKAALISMLGRLFFGYPDRTLCHNTAMPGPFPNYEYL
;
A
#
# COMPACT_ATOMS: atom_id res chain seq x y z
N MET A 1 12.94 26.26 20.36
CA MET A 1 14.17 25.62 19.84
C MET A 1 14.23 24.28 20.55
N LEU A 2 13.97 23.17 19.84
CA LEU A 2 14.01 21.83 20.45
C LEU A 2 15.42 21.57 20.97
N ASP A 3 15.53 20.95 22.14
CA ASP A 3 16.82 20.57 22.69
C ASP A 3 17.51 19.57 21.74
N ALA A 4 18.84 19.61 21.67
CA ALA A 4 19.60 18.70 20.80
C ALA A 4 19.32 17.22 21.15
N GLU A 5 19.06 16.95 22.42
CA GLU A 5 18.68 15.65 22.94
C GLU A 5 17.28 15.23 22.47
N GLU A 6 16.27 16.11 22.55
CA GLU A 6 14.91 15.85 22.06
C GLU A 6 14.90 15.55 20.56
N ARG A 7 15.72 16.27 19.78
CA ARG A 7 15.87 16.03 18.34
C ARG A 7 16.45 14.64 18.07
N GLN A 8 17.46 14.23 18.83
CA GLN A 8 18.09 12.92 18.67
C GLN A 8 17.13 11.77 19.02
N ILE A 9 16.32 11.94 20.07
CA ILE A 9 15.26 11.00 20.44
C ILE A 9 14.22 10.91 19.31
N GLY A 10 13.77 12.05 18.78
CA GLY A 10 12.82 12.09 17.67
C GLY A 10 13.32 11.36 16.41
N ILE A 11 14.60 11.53 16.07
CA ILE A 11 15.24 10.78 14.97
C ILE A 11 15.24 9.28 15.26
N GLY A 12 15.57 8.87 16.49
CA GLY A 12 15.56 7.46 16.88
C GLY A 12 14.19 6.82 16.74
N LEU A 13 13.14 7.50 17.24
CA LEU A 13 11.76 7.04 17.12
C LEU A 13 11.30 6.94 15.66
N ALA A 14 11.62 7.93 14.82
CA ALA A 14 11.27 7.91 13.41
C ALA A 14 11.91 6.72 12.67
N LYS A 15 13.18 6.40 12.99
CA LYS A 15 13.87 5.20 12.46
C LYS A 15 13.20 3.92 12.90
N GLN A 16 12.87 3.81 14.19
CA GLN A 16 12.18 2.64 14.70
C GLN A 16 10.82 2.43 14.03
N THR A 17 9.98 3.47 13.94
CA THR A 17 8.66 3.39 13.30
C THR A 17 8.78 2.97 11.84
N PHE A 18 9.76 3.50 11.11
CA PHE A 18 10.00 3.11 9.72
C PHE A 18 10.38 1.64 9.56
N ASP A 19 11.26 1.12 10.42
CA ASP A 19 11.66 -0.28 10.39
C ASP A 19 10.47 -1.21 10.75
N GLU A 20 9.61 -0.79 11.68
CA GLU A 20 8.37 -1.49 12.02
C GLU A 20 7.38 -1.51 10.84
N GLU A 21 7.19 -0.39 10.15
CA GLU A 21 6.35 -0.29 8.95
C GLU A 21 6.88 -1.17 7.82
N PHE A 22 8.18 -1.12 7.55
CA PHE A 22 8.80 -1.99 6.54
C PHE A 22 8.68 -3.47 6.92
N GLY A 23 8.85 -3.81 8.20
CA GLY A 23 8.64 -5.15 8.72
C GLY A 23 7.21 -5.65 8.51
N ALA A 24 6.20 -4.79 8.75
CA ALA A 24 4.80 -5.12 8.50
C ALA A 24 4.50 -5.34 7.01
N LEU A 25 5.10 -4.54 6.13
CA LEU A 25 4.97 -4.73 4.67
C LEU A 25 5.60 -6.05 4.21
N LEU A 26 6.78 -6.41 4.75
CA LEU A 26 7.42 -7.70 4.46
C LEU A 26 6.58 -8.88 4.95
N ALA A 27 6.03 -8.79 6.17
CA ALA A 27 5.19 -9.85 6.74
C ALA A 27 3.94 -10.12 5.88
N THR A 28 3.43 -9.10 5.19
CA THR A 28 2.23 -9.18 4.34
C THR A 28 2.53 -9.41 2.86
N GLN A 29 3.79 -9.53 2.46
CA GLN A 29 4.20 -9.69 1.05
C GLN A 29 3.69 -11.00 0.42
N SER A 30 3.44 -12.02 1.23
CA SER A 30 2.85 -13.29 0.76
C SER A 30 1.35 -13.19 0.46
N LEU A 31 0.69 -12.11 0.92
CA LEU A 31 -0.73 -11.89 0.65
C LEU A 31 -0.93 -11.40 -0.78
N ARG A 32 -1.98 -11.93 -1.41
CA ARG A 32 -2.38 -11.51 -2.76
C ARG A 32 -2.83 -10.04 -2.71
N CYS A 33 -2.40 -9.26 -3.70
CA CYS A 33 -2.65 -7.82 -3.82
C CYS A 33 -1.87 -6.92 -2.83
N THR A 34 -0.82 -7.43 -2.18
CA THR A 34 0.22 -6.61 -1.54
C THR A 34 1.33 -6.33 -2.57
N PRO A 35 1.89 -5.11 -2.65
CA PRO A 35 3.00 -4.83 -3.54
C PRO A 35 4.24 -5.64 -3.18
N THR A 36 4.97 -6.10 -4.20
CA THR A 36 6.29 -6.72 -4.00
C THR A 36 7.29 -5.66 -3.50
N MET A 37 7.99 -5.97 -2.41
CA MET A 37 9.03 -5.10 -1.86
C MET A 37 10.37 -5.36 -2.57
N PHE A 38 11.04 -4.29 -3.03
CA PHE A 38 12.37 -4.38 -3.63
C PHE A 38 13.48 -4.00 -2.65
N GLY A 39 13.21 -3.06 -1.73
CA GLY A 39 14.15 -2.67 -0.69
C GLY A 39 13.74 -1.38 0.02
N HIS A 40 14.51 -1.04 1.06
CA HIS A 40 14.38 0.22 1.79
C HIS A 40 15.78 0.75 2.13
N TRP A 41 15.90 2.06 2.29
CA TRP A 41 17.14 2.70 2.74
C TRP A 41 16.83 4.06 3.37
N ILE A 42 17.81 4.60 4.10
CA ILE A 42 17.72 5.90 4.75
C ILE A 42 18.80 6.80 4.16
N ASP A 43 18.39 7.93 3.60
CA ASP A 43 19.30 8.95 3.09
C ASP A 43 19.40 10.12 4.06
N GLU A 44 20.63 10.50 4.42
CA GLU A 44 20.87 11.70 5.22
C GLU A 44 20.80 12.96 4.35
N GLN A 45 19.95 13.91 4.74
CA GLN A 45 19.81 15.18 4.04
C GLN A 45 20.97 16.12 4.41
N LYS A 46 21.98 16.14 3.55
CA LYS A 46 23.13 17.06 3.63
C LYS A 46 22.74 18.51 3.28
N LEU A 47 23.66 19.45 3.51
CA LEU A 47 23.57 20.89 3.20
C LEU A 47 23.17 21.23 1.75
N VAL A 48 23.34 20.30 0.81
CA VAL A 48 22.98 20.48 -0.61
C VAL A 48 21.48 20.31 -0.88
N HIS A 49 20.72 19.80 0.08
CA HIS A 49 19.27 19.60 -0.04
C HIS A 49 18.52 20.84 0.45
N GLU A 50 17.37 21.11 -0.16
CA GLU A 50 16.47 22.23 0.19
C GLU A 50 16.10 22.25 1.69
N TYR A 51 15.99 21.06 2.30
CA TYR A 51 15.77 20.86 3.73
C TYR A 51 16.91 20.07 4.35
N SER A 52 18.00 20.75 4.73
CA SER A 52 19.19 20.11 5.29
C SER A 52 19.03 19.71 6.77
N GLY A 53 19.68 18.62 7.18
CA GLY A 53 19.74 18.16 8.58
C GLY A 53 18.63 17.18 8.98
N GLY A 54 17.88 16.65 8.01
CA GLY A 54 16.88 15.59 8.19
C GLY A 54 17.34 14.24 7.65
N TYR A 55 16.43 13.26 7.70
CA TYR A 55 16.60 11.93 7.11
C TYR A 55 15.41 11.66 6.19
N LEU A 56 15.68 11.07 5.03
CA LEU A 56 14.67 10.56 4.12
C LEU A 56 14.58 9.06 4.26
N HIS A 57 13.37 8.58 4.48
CA HIS A 57 13.05 7.17 4.62
C HIS A 57 12.44 6.70 3.29
N ASN A 58 13.17 5.85 2.59
CA ASN A 58 12.83 5.46 1.23
C ASN A 58 12.43 3.99 1.15
N ILE A 59 11.34 3.70 0.45
CA ILE A 59 10.87 2.34 0.16
C ILE A 59 10.69 2.21 -1.34
N ALA A 60 11.30 1.18 -1.92
CA ALA A 60 11.07 0.77 -3.29
C ALA A 60 10.14 -0.46 -3.30
N MET A 61 9.01 -0.33 -3.99
CA MET A 61 8.01 -1.37 -4.10
C MET A 61 7.35 -1.36 -5.48
N GLU A 62 6.70 -2.48 -5.83
CA GLU A 62 5.93 -2.64 -7.06
C GLU A 62 4.79 -1.61 -7.13
N LYS A 63 4.59 -1.04 -8.32
CA LYS A 63 3.47 -0.13 -8.57
C LYS A 63 2.18 -0.94 -8.68
N MET A 64 1.27 -0.77 -7.73
CA MET A 64 -0.05 -1.38 -7.77
C MET A 64 -0.98 -0.61 -8.71
N PRO A 65 -1.64 -1.27 -9.68
CA PRO A 65 -2.69 -0.63 -10.47
C PRO A 65 -3.95 -0.45 -9.61
N GLY A 66 -4.53 0.75 -9.66
CA GLY A 66 -5.77 1.03 -8.93
C GLY A 66 -5.95 2.52 -8.68
N ILE A 67 -7.12 2.86 -8.14
CA ILE A 67 -7.46 4.21 -7.69
C ILE A 67 -7.84 4.11 -6.22
N PRO A 68 -7.33 4.99 -5.35
CA PRO A 68 -7.79 5.05 -3.97
C PRO A 68 -9.30 5.30 -3.90
N ALA A 69 -10.01 4.46 -3.14
CA ALA A 69 -11.46 4.57 -2.96
C ALA A 69 -11.81 5.66 -1.93
N HIS A 70 -11.50 6.91 -2.23
CA HIS A 70 -11.68 8.03 -1.28
C HIS A 70 -13.14 8.41 -1.08
N GLU A 71 -14.00 8.26 -2.09
CA GLU A 71 -15.41 8.62 -2.00
C GLU A 71 -16.27 7.64 -2.83
N TYR A 72 -17.01 6.77 -2.15
CA TYR A 72 -17.95 5.81 -2.76
C TYR A 72 -19.17 6.46 -3.45
N ARG A 73 -19.14 7.78 -3.67
CA ARG A 73 -20.31 8.57 -4.08
C ARG A 73 -20.81 8.22 -5.48
N ASP A 74 -19.91 7.81 -6.35
CA ASP A 74 -20.22 7.47 -7.75
C ASP A 74 -20.52 5.97 -7.94
N LEU A 75 -20.43 5.17 -6.87
CA LEU A 75 -20.64 3.73 -6.92
C LEU A 75 -22.09 3.37 -6.57
N GLY A 76 -22.65 2.43 -7.34
CA GLY A 76 -23.94 1.84 -7.02
C GLY A 76 -23.91 1.09 -5.68
N ARG A 77 -25.08 0.90 -5.06
CA ARG A 77 -25.20 0.22 -3.77
C ARG A 77 -24.53 -1.16 -3.77
N ASP A 78 -24.72 -1.92 -4.86
CA ASP A 78 -24.19 -3.27 -5.00
C ASP A 78 -22.65 -3.27 -5.08
N GLU A 79 -22.06 -2.31 -5.78
CA GLU A 79 -20.60 -2.15 -5.88
C GLU A 79 -19.99 -1.77 -4.53
N GLN A 80 -20.67 -0.91 -3.77
CA GLN A 80 -20.24 -0.56 -2.42
C GLN A 80 -20.25 -1.77 -1.48
N GLU A 81 -21.30 -2.60 -1.53
CA GLU A 81 -21.37 -3.81 -0.72
C GLU A 81 -20.31 -4.84 -1.13
N LEU A 82 -20.01 -4.96 -2.43
CA LEU A 82 -18.91 -5.82 -2.91
C LEU A 82 -17.54 -5.36 -2.37
N ILE A 83 -17.26 -4.05 -2.39
CA ILE A 83 -15.99 -3.52 -1.86
C ILE A 83 -15.90 -3.74 -0.34
N LYS A 84 -17.00 -3.51 0.40
CA LYS A 84 -17.05 -3.79 1.84
C LYS A 84 -16.79 -5.26 2.15
N ALA A 85 -17.43 -6.18 1.41
CA ALA A 85 -17.23 -7.61 1.60
C ALA A 85 -15.77 -8.01 1.31
N ALA A 86 -15.17 -7.46 0.25
CA ALA A 86 -13.77 -7.68 -0.07
C ALA A 86 -12.84 -7.15 1.04
N LEU A 87 -13.11 -5.96 1.57
CA LEU A 87 -12.34 -5.37 2.68
C LEU A 87 -12.41 -6.24 3.94
N ILE A 88 -13.60 -6.68 4.33
CA ILE A 88 -13.80 -7.56 5.49
C ILE A 88 -13.03 -8.88 5.28
N SER A 89 -13.07 -9.45 4.07
CA SER A 89 -12.30 -10.65 3.74
C SER A 89 -10.79 -10.42 3.87
N MET A 90 -10.27 -9.30 3.36
CA MET A 90 -8.84 -8.95 3.45
C MET A 90 -8.39 -8.77 4.91
N LEU A 91 -9.18 -8.07 5.72
CA LEU A 91 -8.92 -7.92 7.16
C LEU A 91 -8.94 -9.29 7.85
N GLY A 92 -9.92 -10.14 7.55
CA GLY A 92 -9.97 -11.50 8.09
C GLY A 92 -8.71 -12.33 7.80
N ARG A 93 -8.14 -12.19 6.59
CA ARG A 93 -6.88 -12.87 6.23
C ARG A 93 -5.69 -12.33 7.02
N LEU A 94 -5.62 -11.02 7.25
CA LEU A 94 -4.57 -10.39 8.07
C LEU A 94 -4.63 -10.86 9.52
N PHE A 95 -5.82 -10.97 10.11
CA PHE A 95 -5.97 -11.32 11.52
C PHE A 95 -5.95 -12.83 11.81
N PHE A 96 -6.42 -13.67 10.89
CA PHE A 96 -6.67 -15.10 11.16
C PHE A 96 -5.85 -16.07 10.29
N GLY A 97 -5.00 -15.60 9.37
CA GLY A 97 -4.07 -16.45 8.61
C GLY A 97 -4.71 -17.45 7.63
N TYR A 98 -6.00 -17.31 7.30
CA TYR A 98 -6.69 -18.23 6.40
C TYR A 98 -6.36 -17.97 4.92
N PRO A 99 -5.95 -18.98 4.14
CA PRO A 99 -5.67 -18.82 2.72
C PRO A 99 -6.97 -18.99 1.93
N ASP A 100 -7.64 -17.90 1.58
CA ASP A 100 -8.76 -17.97 0.64
C ASP A 100 -8.31 -17.53 -0.77
N ARG A 101 -8.16 -18.52 -1.66
CA ARG A 101 -7.61 -18.37 -3.02
C ARG A 101 -8.56 -17.73 -4.04
N THR A 102 -9.76 -17.31 -3.66
CA THR A 102 -10.85 -17.11 -4.62
C THR A 102 -11.09 -15.67 -5.14
N LEU A 103 -10.49 -14.61 -4.59
CA LEU A 103 -11.02 -13.25 -4.83
C LEU A 103 -10.25 -12.30 -5.78
N CYS A 104 -9.29 -12.75 -6.59
CA CYS A 104 -8.62 -11.84 -7.54
C CYS A 104 -8.63 -12.31 -9.00
N HIS A 105 -9.63 -13.10 -9.37
CA HIS A 105 -10.02 -13.28 -10.77
C HIS A 105 -11.39 -12.67 -11.01
N ASN A 106 -11.40 -11.34 -11.16
CA ASN A 106 -12.25 -10.65 -12.12
C ASN A 106 -11.29 -9.76 -12.91
N THR A 107 -10.65 -10.31 -13.95
CA THR A 107 -11.05 -10.08 -15.35
C THR A 107 -11.21 -8.60 -15.66
N ALA A 108 -10.32 -8.10 -16.52
CA ALA A 108 -10.68 -7.03 -17.44
C ALA A 108 -12.11 -7.27 -17.92
N MET A 109 -13.02 -6.35 -17.62
CA MET A 109 -14.38 -6.40 -18.15
C MET A 109 -14.27 -6.34 -19.68
N PRO A 110 -14.69 -7.37 -20.44
CA PRO A 110 -14.96 -7.15 -21.85
C PRO A 110 -16.21 -6.27 -21.88
N GLY A 111 -16.05 -5.02 -22.31
CA GLY A 111 -17.19 -4.14 -22.55
C GLY A 111 -18.18 -4.76 -23.55
N PRO A 112 -19.44 -4.30 -23.58
CA PRO A 112 -20.42 -4.80 -24.51
C PRO A 112 -20.17 -4.17 -25.88
N PHE A 113 -19.29 -4.77 -26.68
CA PHE A 113 -19.22 -4.47 -28.10
C PHE A 113 -19.71 -5.70 -28.89
N PRO A 114 -20.79 -5.57 -29.68
CA PRO A 114 -21.20 -6.63 -30.59
C PRO A 114 -20.19 -6.70 -31.72
N ASN A 115 -19.45 -7.80 -31.81
CA ASN A 115 -18.69 -8.08 -33.03
C ASN A 115 -19.69 -8.55 -34.08
N TYR A 116 -19.97 -7.64 -35.00
CA TYR A 116 -20.51 -7.97 -36.31
C TYR A 116 -19.56 -8.95 -37.00
N GLU A 117 -20.18 -9.96 -37.64
CA GLU A 117 -19.61 -10.88 -38.61
C GLU A 117 -18.69 -10.17 -39.61
N TYR A 118 -17.54 -10.77 -39.95
CA TYR A 118 -17.06 -10.88 -41.33
C TYR A 118 -16.01 -12.00 -41.44
N LEU A 119 -16.35 -12.98 -42.29
CA LEU A 119 -15.55 -14.08 -42.88
C LEU A 119 -15.28 -15.33 -42.01
#